data_AF-A0A6A5YV05-F1
#
_entry.id   AF-A0A6A5YV05-F1
#
_cell.length_a   1.000
_cell.length_b   1.000
_cell.length_c   1.000
_cell.angle_alpha   90.00
_cell.angle_beta   90.00
_cell.angle_gamma   90.00
#
_symmetry.space_group_name_H-M   'P 1'
#
loop_
_entity.id
_entity.type
_entity.pdbx_description
1 polymer ?
#
loop_
_entity_poly.entity_id
_entity_poly.type
_entity_poly.pdbx_seq_one_letter_code
_entity_poly.pdbx_strand_id
1 'polypeptide(L)'
;MSPHTPASLMVAIRMGVLANLVKAGKPQTAKGLAASTGGDEMLIVRLICPLVAKGVFRETNVRTYATTPISETLIAPPLIGGY
;
A
#
# COMPACT_ATOMS: atom_id res chain seq x y z
N MET A 1 -15.80 -4.10 11.72
CA MET A 1 -14.55 -4.11 10.91
C MET A 1 -13.47 -4.79 11.74
N SER A 2 -12.68 -5.69 11.18
CA SER A 2 -11.51 -6.23 11.89
C SER A 2 -10.51 -5.09 12.18
N PRO A 3 -10.01 -4.94 13.41
CA PRO A 3 -9.11 -3.84 13.80
C PRO A 3 -7.74 -3.90 13.09
N HIS A 4 -7.45 -5.00 12.41
CA HIS A 4 -6.17 -5.21 11.72
C HIS A 4 -6.07 -4.43 10.40
N THR A 5 -7.20 -4.09 9.77
CA THR A 5 -7.18 -3.37 8.48
C THR A 5 -6.70 -1.91 8.62
N PRO A 6 -7.23 -1.11 9.56
CA PRO A 6 -6.74 0.26 9.76
C PRO A 6 -5.29 0.30 10.24
N ALA A 7 -4.89 -0.63 11.11
CA ALA A 7 -3.50 -0.76 11.55
C ALA A 7 -2.56 -1.07 10.38
N SER A 8 -2.94 -2.01 9.50
CA SER A 8 -2.13 -2.36 8.33
C SER A 8 -2.00 -1.18 7.36
N LEU A 9 -3.08 -0.42 7.17
CA LEU A 9 -3.07 0.79 6.35
C LEU A 9 -2.12 1.85 6.90
N MET A 10 -2.18 2.11 8.21
CA MET A 10 -1.31 3.08 8.88
C MET A 10 0.16 2.74 8.70
N VAL A 11 0.52 1.46 8.90
CA VAL A 11 1.89 0.98 8.70
C VAL A 11 2.32 1.11 7.23
N ALA A 12 1.45 0.76 6.28
CA ALA A 12 1.75 0.90 4.85
C ALA A 12 1.95 2.37 4.42
N ILE A 13 1.21 3.31 5.01
CA ILE A 13 1.39 4.75 4.79
C ILE A 13 2.73 5.21 5.39
N ARG A 14 3.01 4.86 6.65
CA ARG A 14 4.25 5.28 7.34
C ARG A 14 5.53 4.69 6.73
N MET A 15 5.46 3.46 6.21
CA MET A 15 6.57 2.88 5.44
C MET A 15 6.74 3.49 4.05
N GLY A 16 5.84 4.36 3.61
CA GLY A 16 5.89 4.98 2.28
C GLY A 16 5.54 4.02 1.14
N VAL A 17 4.96 2.84 1.41
CA VAL A 17 4.55 1.87 0.39
C VAL A 17 3.51 2.50 -0.55
N LEU A 18 2.52 3.18 0.04
CA LEU A 18 1.48 3.89 -0.71
C LEU A 18 2.09 5.01 -1.57
N ALA A 19 2.94 5.85 -0.98
CA ALA A 19 3.60 6.96 -1.67
C ALA A 19 4.46 6.49 -2.85
N ASN A 20 5.23 5.42 -2.64
CA ASN A 20 6.07 4.85 -3.68
C ASN A 20 5.24 4.24 -4.82
N LEU A 21 4.15 3.54 -4.50
CA LEU A 21 3.30 2.92 -5.51
C LEU A 21 2.56 3.97 -6.35
N VAL A 22 2.03 5.02 -5.72
CA VAL A 22 1.36 6.12 -6.43
C VAL A 22 2.33 6.96 -7.24
N LYS A 23 3.52 7.29 -6.71
CA LYS A 23 4.56 7.98 -7.48
C LYS A 23 5.06 7.16 -8.67
N ALA A 24 5.11 5.83 -8.54
CA ALA A 24 5.54 4.97 -9.63
C ALA A 24 4.53 4.93 -10.79
N GLY A 25 3.24 5.13 -10.52
CA GLY A 25 2.17 5.15 -11.53
C GLY A 25 2.02 3.84 -12.31
N LYS A 26 2.64 2.75 -11.83
CA LYS A 26 2.66 1.45 -12.50
C LYS A 26 2.63 0.32 -11.47
N PRO A 27 2.14 -0.88 -11.83
CA PRO A 27 2.15 -2.02 -10.94
C PRO A 27 3.58 -2.34 -10.46
N GLN A 28 3.74 -2.59 -9.16
CA GLN A 28 5.01 -2.99 -8.57
C GLN A 28 4.91 -4.34 -7.86
N THR A 29 5.98 -5.12 -7.96
CA THR A 29 6.11 -6.36 -7.22
C THR A 29 6.37 -6.09 -5.74
N ALA A 30 5.97 -7.01 -4.86
CA ALA A 30 6.28 -6.94 -3.44
C ALA A 30 7.79 -6.77 -3.18
N LYS A 31 8.61 -7.44 -3.98
CA LYS A 31 10.08 -7.32 -3.94
C LYS A 31 10.56 -5.92 -4.32
N GLY A 32 9.97 -5.30 -5.33
CA GLY A 32 10.27 -3.92 -5.71
C GLY A 32 9.87 -2.90 -4.65
N LEU A 33 8.70 -3.11 -4.02
CA LEU A 33 8.23 -2.29 -2.91
C LEU A 33 9.11 -2.45 -1.67
N ALA A 34 9.53 -3.68 -1.35
CA ALA A 34 10.48 -3.97 -0.27
C ALA A 34 11.80 -3.24 -0.47
N ALA A 35 12.39 -3.34 -1.67
CA ALA A 35 13.62 -2.63 -2.01
C ALA A 35 13.48 -1.09 -1.91
N SER A 36 12.31 -0.56 -2.26
CA SER A 36 12.06 0.90 -2.28
C SER A 36 11.72 1.47 -0.90
N THR A 37 11.25 0.64 0.03
CA THR A 37 10.83 1.07 1.38
C THR A 37 11.79 0.61 2.48
N GLY A 38 12.75 -0.25 2.14
CA GLY A 38 13.63 -0.89 3.12
C GLY A 38 12.91 -1.91 4.02
N GLY A 39 11.66 -2.26 3.69
CA GLY A 39 10.85 -3.21 4.44
C GLY A 39 11.05 -4.66 4.00
N ASP A 40 10.59 -5.60 4.83
CA ASP A 40 10.58 -7.03 4.51
C ASP A 40 9.46 -7.37 3.50
N GLU A 41 9.79 -8.18 2.48
CA GLU A 41 8.84 -8.56 1.42
C GLU A 41 7.60 -9.26 1.99
N MET A 42 7.79 -10.21 2.90
CA MET A 42 6.71 -11.01 3.46
C MET A 42 5.81 -10.16 4.36
N LEU A 43 6.39 -9.23 5.09
CA LEU A 43 5.68 -8.24 5.91
C LEU A 43 4.81 -7.34 5.01
N ILE A 44 5.36 -6.82 3.91
CA ILE A 44 4.61 -5.98 2.96
C ILE A 44 3.44 -6.76 2.34
N VAL A 45 3.67 -8.01 1.90
CA VAL A 45 2.59 -8.87 1.38
C VAL A 45 1.47 -9.04 2.41
N ARG A 46 1.82 -9.29 3.68
CA ARG A 46 0.85 -9.46 4.76
C ARG A 46 0.06 -8.20 5.08
N LEU A 47 0.68 -7.02 4.98
CA LEU A 47 -0.01 -5.74 5.16
C LEU A 47 -0.92 -5.37 4.00
N ILE A 48 -0.50 -5.68 2.76
CA ILE A 48 -1.26 -5.35 1.56
C ILE A 48 -2.43 -6.32 1.37
N CYS A 49 -2.32 -7.59 1.75
CA CYS A 49 -3.37 -8.60 1.60
C CYS A 49 -4.77 -8.16 2.12
N PRO A 50 -4.92 -7.66 3.37
CA PRO A 50 -6.22 -7.16 3.83
C PRO A 50 -6.66 -5.87 3.12
N LEU A 51 -5.72 -5.09 2.58
CA LEU A 51 -5.99 -3.84 1.86
C LEU A 51 -6.44 -4.10 0.42
N VAL A 52 -5.97 -5.18 -0.21
CA VAL A 52 -6.46 -5.68 -1.50
C VAL A 52 -7.92 -6.12 -1.37
N ALA A 53 -8.25 -6.89 -0.32
CA ALA A 53 -9.63 -7.30 -0.06
C ALA A 53 -10.59 -6.11 0.18
N LYS A 54 -10.06 -4.93 0.52
CA LYS A 54 -10.81 -3.68 0.68
C LYS A 54 -10.78 -2.76 -0.54
N GLY A 55 -10.09 -3.15 -1.60
CA GLY A 55 -9.97 -2.37 -2.82
C GLY A 55 -9.04 -1.16 -2.71
N VAL A 56 -8.25 -1.04 -1.64
CA VAL A 56 -7.22 0.02 -1.52
C VAL A 56 -6.11 -0.22 -2.54
N PHE A 57 -5.73 -1.47 -2.73
CA PHE A 57 -4.80 -1.90 -3.77
C PHE A 57 -5.48 -2.91 -4.69
N ARG A 58 -4.96 -3.03 -5.91
CA ARG A 58 -5.37 -4.07 -6.85
C ARG A 58 -4.22 -5.02 -7.09
N GLU A 59 -4.40 -6.30 -6.77
CA GLU A 59 -3.45 -7.33 -7.19
C GLU A 59 -3.67 -7.63 -8.68
N THR A 60 -2.63 -7.43 -9.48
CA THR A 60 -2.66 -7.61 -10.95
C THR A 60 -2.02 -8.92 -11.39
N ASN A 61 -1.08 -9.42 -10.60
CA ASN A 61 -0.41 -10.71 -10.77
C ASN A 61 0.11 -11.14 -9.38
N VAL A 62 0.67 -12.36 -9.27
CA VAL A 62 1.21 -12.90 -8.02
C VAL A 62 2.14 -11.88 -7.36
N ARG A 63 1.77 -11.40 -6.16
CA ARG A 63 2.53 -10.40 -5.39
C ARG A 63 2.85 -9.12 -6.17
N THR A 64 1.98 -8.73 -7.10
CA THR A 64 2.14 -7.51 -7.91
C THR A 64 0.93 -6.61 -7.72
N TYR A 65 1.18 -5.41 -7.21
CA TYR A 65 0.13 -4.50 -6.76
C TYR A 65 0.09 -3.25 -7.61
N ALA A 66 -1.11 -2.80 -7.94
CA ALA A 66 -1.39 -1.55 -8.63
C ALA A 66 -2.19 -0.61 -7.74
N THR A 67 -2.10 0.68 -8.05
CA THR A 67 -2.90 1.71 -7.41
C THR A 67 -4.37 1.61 -7.82
N THR A 68 -5.21 2.11 -6.94
CA THR A 68 -6.63 2.36 -7.17
C THR A 68 -6.94 3.82 -6.85
N PRO A 69 -8.11 4.34 -7.26
CA PRO A 69 -8.53 5.69 -6.86
C PRO A 69 -8.51 5.89 -5.33
N ILE A 70 -8.78 4.83 -4.55
CA ILE A 70 -8.72 4.89 -3.08
C ILE A 70 -7.28 5.15 -2.62
N SER A 71 -6.29 4.45 -3.17
CA SER A 71 -4.88 4.69 -2.82
C SER A 71 -4.41 6.10 -3.20
N GLU A 72 -4.92 6.67 -4.29
CA GLU A 72 -4.58 8.04 -4.71
C GLU A 72 -5.19 9.08 -3.77
N THR A 73 -6.46 8.89 -3.39
CA THR A 73 -7.12 9.78 -2.41
C THR A 73 -6.41 9.77 -1.06
N LEU A 74 -5.95 8.61 -0.58
CA LEU A 74 -5.23 8.49 0.69
C LEU A 74 -3.90 9.25 0.73
N ILE A 75 -3.36 9.61 -0.43
CA ILE A 75 -2.10 10.36 -0.56
C ILE A 75 -2.34 11.84 -0.85
N ALA A 76 -3.58 12.22 -1.16
CA ALA A 76 -3.92 13.60 -1.40
C ALA A 76 -3.57 14.46 -0.16
N PRO A 77 -3.04 15.69 -0.35
CA PRO A 77 -2.55 16.57 0.71
C PRO A 77 -3.48 16.75 1.94
N PRO A 78 -4.82 16.85 1.81
CA PRO A 78 -5.67 17.04 2.99
C PRO A 78 -5.78 15.79 3.90
N LEU A 79 -5.40 14.59 3.42
CA LEU A 79 -5.54 13.34 4.18
C LEU A 79 -4.23 12.86 4.82
N ILE A 80 -3.07 13.24 4.26
CA ILE A 80 -1.77 12.98 4.90
C ILE A 80 -1.51 13.94 6.07
N GLY A 81 -1.98 15.20 5.99
CA GLY A 81 -1.70 16.24 7.00
C GLY A 81 -2.58 16.20 8.25
N GLY A 82 -3.53 15.26 8.35
CA GLY A 82 -4.41 15.11 9.52
C GLY A 82 -3.85 14.26 10.66
N TYR A 83 -2.61 13.76 10.54
CA TYR A 83 -1.96 12.87 11.51
C TYR A 83 -0.45 13.11 11.64
#